data_AF-A0A091PDT7-F1
#
_entry.id   AF-A0A091PDT7-F1
#
_cell.length_a   1.000
_cell.length_b   1.000
_cell.length_c   1.000
_cell.angle_alpha   90.00
_cell.angle_beta   90.00
_cell.angle_gamma   90.00
#
_symmetry.space_group_name_H-M   'P 1'
#
loop_
_entity.id
_entity.type
_entity.pdbx_description
1 polymer ?
#
loop_
_entity_poly.entity_id
_entity_poly.type
_entity_poly.pdbx_seq_one_letter_code
_entity_poly.pdbx_strand_id
1 'polypeptide(L)'
;VEMGRSCIKIPVRKYNEVMKVINSSNEHVISIGASFNTEADSHLVCVQNKHGLYHTQANSAPGHPRKVTGASFVVFNGALKTSSGFLAKSSIVEDGLMVQIMPETMESLRQALRDKKDFKITCGKTDTGDIKEYVDICWVENEEKTNKGILSPVDGKSMEGTQSEKIPQSRDFEREGRVIKCTEVYYFLKDHKLSSPVPHQFAKETAIACSTALCPHLKTLKNNGMNKIGLRVSVDTDTVEYLAGSGGHLLPQSYLNELDSALIPVIHGGMSDPTSLPLKMELIFFIIEHLF
;
A
#
# COMPACT_ATOMS: atom_id res chain seq x y z
N VAL A 1 -10.09 19.27 1.20
CA VAL A 1 -10.72 20.49 0.67
C VAL A 1 -10.93 21.43 1.84
N GLU A 2 -10.45 22.66 1.72
CA GLU A 2 -10.52 23.75 2.69
C GLU A 2 -11.10 25.00 1.99
N MET A 3 -11.42 26.04 2.75
CA MET A 3 -11.92 27.29 2.17
C MET A 3 -10.85 27.92 1.25
N GLY A 4 -11.16 28.04 -0.04
CA GLY A 4 -10.24 28.62 -1.04
C GLY A 4 -9.04 27.74 -1.43
N ARG A 5 -8.95 26.52 -0.91
CA ARG A 5 -7.78 25.65 -1.15
C ARG A 5 -8.17 24.17 -1.17
N SER A 6 -7.72 23.44 -2.17
CA SER A 6 -7.76 21.99 -2.22
C SER A 6 -6.34 21.44 -2.28
N CYS A 7 -6.04 20.43 -1.45
CA CYS A 7 -4.73 19.79 -1.42
C CYS A 7 -4.88 18.30 -1.72
N ILE A 8 -4.08 17.83 -2.67
CA ILE A 8 -4.00 16.44 -3.10
C ILE A 8 -2.62 15.95 -2.67
N LYS A 9 -2.59 15.15 -1.60
CA LYS A 9 -1.37 14.59 -1.03
C LYS A 9 -1.11 13.22 -1.65
N ILE A 10 0.01 13.07 -2.37
CA ILE A 10 0.41 11.83 -3.03
C ILE A 10 1.63 11.24 -2.30
N PRO A 11 1.53 10.05 -1.68
CA PRO A 11 2.69 9.42 -1.06
C PRO A 11 3.79 9.13 -2.09
N VAL A 12 5.05 9.50 -1.81
CA VAL A 12 6.21 9.28 -2.70
C VAL A 12 6.34 7.81 -3.12
N ARG A 13 6.05 6.88 -2.21
CA ARG A 13 6.05 5.43 -2.48
C ARG A 13 5.05 4.99 -3.57
N LYS A 14 3.98 5.78 -3.81
CA LYS A 14 2.93 5.51 -4.80
C LYS A 14 3.27 6.01 -6.21
N TYR A 15 4.51 6.45 -6.43
CA TYR A 15 4.94 6.95 -7.72
C TYR A 15 4.69 5.98 -8.88
N ASN A 16 5.00 4.69 -8.70
CA ASN A 16 4.82 3.70 -9.76
C ASN A 16 3.33 3.52 -10.12
N GLU A 17 2.45 3.55 -9.13
CA GLU A 17 1.00 3.52 -9.33
C GLU A 17 0.50 4.78 -10.04
N VAL A 18 1.01 5.96 -9.68
CA VAL A 18 0.69 7.21 -10.40
C VAL A 18 1.17 7.12 -11.85
N MET A 19 2.37 6.60 -12.11
CA MET A 19 2.86 6.43 -13.48
C MET A 19 2.00 5.49 -14.31
N LYS A 20 1.45 4.42 -13.70
CA LYS A 20 0.46 3.57 -14.37
C LYS A 20 -0.79 4.37 -14.78
N VAL A 21 -1.30 5.22 -13.90
CA VAL A 21 -2.45 6.10 -14.22
C VAL A 21 -2.08 7.05 -15.36
N ILE A 22 -0.96 7.76 -15.27
CA ILE A 22 -0.55 8.74 -16.29
C ILE A 22 -0.33 8.10 -17.66
N ASN A 23 0.22 6.88 -17.71
CA ASN A 23 0.50 6.17 -18.95
C ASN A 23 -0.72 5.46 -19.56
N SER A 24 -1.74 5.14 -18.76
CA SER A 24 -2.96 4.46 -19.23
C SER A 24 -4.15 5.40 -19.45
N SER A 25 -4.11 6.62 -18.89
CA SER A 25 -5.20 7.59 -19.01
C SER A 25 -5.15 8.38 -20.32
N ASN A 26 -6.33 8.78 -20.81
CA ASN A 26 -6.48 9.71 -21.93
C ASN A 26 -5.68 11.00 -21.69
N GLU A 27 -5.05 11.56 -22.72
CA GLU A 27 -4.21 12.76 -22.62
C GLU A 27 -4.91 13.93 -21.90
N HIS A 28 -6.22 14.09 -22.12
CA HIS A 28 -7.03 15.18 -21.59
C HIS A 28 -7.68 14.88 -20.22
N VAL A 29 -7.56 13.67 -19.67
CA VAL A 29 -8.22 13.31 -18.41
C VAL A 29 -7.29 12.52 -17.51
N ILE A 30 -7.20 12.91 -16.24
CA ILE A 30 -6.54 12.13 -15.20
C ILE A 30 -7.54 11.93 -14.06
N SER A 31 -7.85 10.67 -13.74
CA SER A 31 -8.78 10.32 -12.66
C SER A 31 -8.06 9.48 -11.61
N ILE A 32 -8.13 9.91 -10.35
CA ILE A 32 -7.44 9.25 -9.23
C ILE A 32 -8.44 9.08 -8.08
N GLY A 33 -8.63 7.84 -7.62
CA GLY A 33 -9.35 7.55 -6.37
C GLY A 33 -8.50 7.94 -5.17
N ALA A 34 -9.14 8.50 -4.14
CA ALA A 34 -8.51 8.93 -2.91
C ALA A 34 -8.75 7.92 -1.77
N SER A 35 -7.80 7.83 -0.86
CA SER A 35 -7.95 7.08 0.39
C SER A 35 -8.74 7.89 1.42
N PHE A 36 -9.27 7.21 2.45
CA PHE A 36 -9.89 7.88 3.58
C PHE A 36 -8.88 8.78 4.31
N ASN A 37 -9.18 10.08 4.40
CA ASN A 37 -8.35 11.05 5.10
C ASN A 37 -8.68 11.09 6.60
N THR A 38 -7.83 10.49 7.43
CA THR A 38 -7.99 10.48 8.91
C THR A 38 -7.74 11.82 9.57
N GLU A 39 -7.09 12.77 8.88
CA GLU A 39 -6.84 14.13 9.38
C GLU A 39 -8.01 15.08 9.12
N ALA A 40 -8.98 14.68 8.29
CA ALA A 40 -10.15 15.50 7.97
C ALA A 40 -11.21 15.43 9.07
N ASP A 41 -11.82 16.56 9.41
CA ASP A 41 -12.94 16.65 10.35
C ASP A 41 -14.30 16.29 9.74
N SER A 42 -14.32 16.14 8.42
CA SER A 42 -15.51 15.79 7.65
C SER A 42 -15.16 15.11 6.32
N HIS A 43 -16.12 14.41 5.71
CA HIS A 43 -15.96 13.81 4.38
C HIS A 43 -17.19 14.06 3.51
N LEU A 44 -16.96 14.25 2.21
CA LEU A 44 -18.05 14.27 1.24
C LEU A 44 -18.68 12.88 1.14
N VAL A 45 -20.00 12.85 0.93
CA VAL A 45 -20.79 11.63 0.79
C VAL A 45 -21.73 11.79 -0.39
N CYS A 46 -21.68 10.86 -1.33
CA CYS A 46 -22.65 10.75 -2.42
C CYS A 46 -23.84 9.93 -1.93
N VAL A 47 -25.03 10.53 -1.92
CA VAL A 47 -26.25 9.86 -1.46
C VAL A 47 -27.22 9.75 -2.62
N GLN A 48 -27.68 8.53 -2.88
CA GLN A 48 -28.73 8.25 -3.82
C GLN A 48 -30.10 8.38 -3.13
N ASN A 49 -30.98 9.21 -3.69
CA ASN A 49 -32.34 9.33 -3.19
C ASN A 49 -33.23 8.19 -3.71
N LYS A 50 -34.47 8.11 -3.20
CA LYS A 50 -35.48 7.11 -3.61
C LYS A 50 -35.85 7.13 -5.10
N HIS A 51 -35.50 8.19 -5.83
CA HIS A 51 -35.73 8.34 -7.27
C HIS A 51 -34.50 7.98 -8.11
N GLY A 52 -33.43 7.47 -7.49
CA GLY A 52 -32.19 7.10 -8.17
C GLY A 52 -31.26 8.27 -8.49
N LEU A 53 -31.60 9.50 -8.08
CA LEU A 53 -30.77 10.69 -8.29
C LEU A 53 -29.75 10.85 -7.17
N TYR A 54 -28.54 11.26 -7.53
CA TYR A 54 -27.43 11.47 -6.60
C TYR A 54 -27.32 12.93 -6.18
N HIS A 55 -26.97 13.16 -4.91
CA HIS A 55 -26.58 14.48 -4.42
C HIS A 55 -25.43 14.38 -3.42
N THR A 56 -24.66 15.46 -3.31
CA THR A 56 -23.56 15.59 -2.35
C THR A 56 -24.08 15.98 -0.97
N GLN A 57 -23.67 15.24 0.05
CA GLN A 57 -23.75 15.63 1.46
C GLN A 57 -22.35 15.64 2.07
N ALA A 58 -22.23 16.10 3.31
CA ALA A 58 -20.99 15.98 4.08
C ALA A 58 -21.30 15.35 5.44
N ASN A 59 -20.50 14.36 5.83
CA ASN A 59 -20.52 13.79 7.17
C ASN A 59 -19.52 14.56 8.04
N SER A 60 -19.94 15.04 9.20
CA SER A 60 -19.12 15.81 10.14
C SER A 60 -19.52 15.50 11.57
N ALA A 61 -18.57 15.57 12.52
CA ALA A 61 -18.90 15.48 13.94
C ALA A 61 -19.88 16.60 14.35
N PRO A 62 -20.94 16.30 15.14
CA PRO A 62 -21.89 17.31 15.59
C PRO A 62 -21.19 18.47 16.33
N GLY A 63 -21.66 19.70 16.08
CA GLY A 63 -21.27 20.89 16.86
C GLY A 63 -19.96 21.58 16.45
N HIS A 64 -19.27 21.14 15.39
CA HIS A 64 -18.02 21.76 14.94
C HIS A 64 -18.13 22.28 13.50
N PRO A 65 -17.68 23.52 13.21
CA PRO A 65 -17.59 24.00 11.84
C PRO A 65 -16.52 23.22 11.07
N ARG A 66 -16.85 22.84 9.83
CA ARG A 66 -15.95 22.11 8.92
C ARG A 66 -14.73 22.96 8.58
N LYS A 67 -13.53 22.42 8.74
CA LYS A 67 -12.28 23.08 8.33
C LYS A 67 -11.64 22.35 7.16
N VAL A 68 -11.56 21.04 7.27
CA VAL A 68 -10.95 20.14 6.29
C VAL A 68 -11.96 19.03 5.95
N THR A 69 -12.44 19.05 4.72
CA THR A 69 -13.34 18.01 4.20
C THR A 69 -12.58 17.08 3.24
N GLY A 70 -12.58 15.78 3.52
CA GLY A 70 -12.06 14.74 2.65
C GLY A 70 -12.97 14.48 1.44
N ALA A 71 -12.38 14.05 0.33
CA ALA A 71 -13.07 13.68 -0.90
C ALA A 71 -12.63 12.28 -1.34
N SER A 72 -13.51 11.56 -2.05
CA SER A 72 -13.31 10.17 -2.48
C SER A 72 -12.50 10.01 -3.75
N PHE A 73 -12.45 11.04 -4.60
CA PHE A 73 -11.68 11.04 -5.84
C PHE A 73 -11.34 12.45 -6.31
N VAL A 74 -10.40 12.54 -7.25
CA VAL A 74 -10.13 13.74 -8.04
C VAL A 74 -10.09 13.41 -9.53
N VAL A 75 -10.68 14.28 -10.35
CA VAL A 75 -10.59 14.25 -11.80
C VAL A 75 -10.02 15.57 -12.30
N PHE A 76 -8.91 15.50 -13.02
CA PHE A 76 -8.39 16.62 -13.80
C PHE A 76 -8.89 16.50 -15.24
N ASN A 77 -9.48 17.56 -15.76
CA ASN A 77 -10.06 17.59 -17.10
C ASN A 77 -9.46 18.76 -17.91
N GLY A 78 -8.67 18.43 -18.93
CA GLY A 78 -7.96 19.35 -19.82
C GLY A 78 -8.83 20.02 -20.89
N ALA A 79 -10.16 19.99 -20.76
CA ALA A 79 -11.09 20.52 -21.76
C ALA A 79 -11.52 21.98 -21.53
N LEU A 80 -10.82 22.74 -20.67
CA LEU A 80 -11.18 24.14 -20.44
C LEU A 80 -10.79 24.98 -21.66
N LYS A 81 -11.79 25.61 -22.29
CA LYS A 81 -11.59 26.50 -23.43
C LYS A 81 -11.04 27.85 -22.98
N THR A 82 -10.09 28.41 -23.73
CA THR A 82 -9.52 29.76 -23.52
C THR A 82 -10.60 30.84 -23.54
N SER A 83 -11.65 30.66 -24.33
CA SER A 83 -12.82 31.56 -24.40
C SER A 83 -13.69 31.58 -23.13
N SER A 84 -13.42 30.71 -22.15
CA SER A 84 -14.23 30.65 -20.93
C SER A 84 -13.96 31.81 -19.97
N GLY A 85 -12.82 32.52 -20.10
CA GLY A 85 -12.41 33.59 -19.18
C GLY A 85 -11.93 33.08 -17.80
N PHE A 86 -11.71 31.77 -17.66
CA PHE A 86 -11.18 31.15 -16.45
C PHE A 86 -9.78 30.57 -16.70
N LEU A 87 -8.92 30.65 -15.70
CA LEU A 87 -7.61 29.96 -15.68
C LEU A 87 -7.80 28.47 -15.40
N ALA A 88 -8.61 28.16 -14.39
CA ALA A 88 -9.05 26.83 -14.03
C ALA A 88 -10.36 26.91 -13.24
N LYS A 89 -11.12 25.81 -13.20
CA LYS A 89 -12.33 25.67 -12.38
C LYS A 89 -12.21 24.47 -11.48
N SER A 90 -12.44 24.68 -10.19
CA SER A 90 -12.58 23.63 -9.19
C SER A 90 -14.06 23.48 -8.83
N SER A 91 -14.56 22.25 -8.76
CA SER A 91 -15.96 21.98 -8.42
C SER A 91 -16.10 20.64 -7.72
N ILE A 92 -17.07 20.53 -6.81
CA ILE A 92 -17.42 19.27 -6.17
C ILE A 92 -18.43 18.54 -7.06
N VAL A 93 -18.15 17.27 -7.35
CA VAL A 93 -19.04 16.38 -8.11
C VAL A 93 -19.23 15.14 -7.27
N GLU A 94 -20.46 14.90 -6.81
CA GLU A 94 -20.79 13.79 -5.91
C GLU A 94 -19.92 13.83 -4.65
N ASP A 95 -19.06 12.85 -4.40
CA ASP A 95 -18.13 12.84 -3.27
C ASP A 95 -16.68 13.16 -3.67
N GLY A 96 -16.45 13.63 -4.89
CA GLY A 96 -15.13 13.94 -5.44
C GLY A 96 -14.93 15.39 -5.88
N LEU A 97 -13.71 15.64 -6.35
CA LEU A 97 -13.26 16.94 -6.85
C LEU A 97 -13.03 16.89 -8.37
N MET A 98 -13.66 17.78 -9.11
CA MET A 98 -13.42 17.99 -10.55
C MET A 98 -12.65 19.29 -10.75
N VAL A 99 -11.48 19.19 -11.37
CA VAL A 99 -10.58 20.32 -11.67
C VAL A 99 -10.45 20.45 -13.19
N GLN A 100 -11.13 21.44 -13.76
CA GLN A 100 -11.04 21.74 -15.18
C GLN A 100 -9.90 22.73 -15.44
N ILE A 101 -8.97 22.35 -16.31
CA ILE A 101 -7.76 23.10 -16.64
C ILE A 101 -7.58 23.19 -18.14
N MET A 102 -6.76 24.14 -18.60
CA MET A 102 -6.39 24.25 -20.00
C MET A 102 -5.50 23.07 -20.42
N PRO A 103 -5.49 22.69 -21.72
CA PRO A 103 -4.63 21.61 -22.24
C PRO A 103 -3.15 21.78 -21.87
N GLU A 104 -2.62 23.00 -21.93
CA GLU A 104 -1.21 23.32 -21.63
C GLU A 104 -0.89 23.12 -20.13
N THR A 105 -1.87 23.40 -19.26
CA THR A 105 -1.75 23.15 -17.81
C THR A 105 -1.82 21.65 -17.53
N MET A 106 -2.61 20.88 -18.28
CA MET A 106 -2.66 19.42 -18.18
C MET A 106 -1.32 18.79 -18.56
N GLU A 107 -0.69 19.24 -19.64
CA GLU A 107 0.65 18.79 -20.04
C GLU A 107 1.68 19.09 -18.94
N SER A 108 1.66 20.31 -18.40
CA SER A 108 2.54 20.72 -17.30
C SER A 108 2.33 19.89 -16.03
N LEU A 109 1.07 19.57 -15.68
CA LEU A 109 0.73 18.71 -14.56
C LEU A 109 1.26 17.28 -14.77
N ARG A 110 1.05 16.72 -15.97
CA ARG A 110 1.58 15.39 -16.33
C ARG A 110 3.10 15.36 -16.19
N GLN A 111 3.79 16.38 -16.67
CA GLN A 111 5.25 16.47 -16.54
C GLN A 111 5.68 16.57 -15.07
N ALA A 112 5.05 17.43 -14.27
CA ALA A 112 5.36 17.54 -12.84
C ALA A 112 5.17 16.22 -12.08
N LEU A 113 4.11 15.47 -12.40
CA LEU A 113 3.88 14.13 -11.82
C LEU A 113 4.96 13.13 -12.21
N ARG A 114 5.47 13.18 -13.45
CA ARG A 114 6.61 12.35 -13.91
C ARG A 114 7.90 12.71 -13.18
N ASP A 115 8.12 14.00 -12.94
CA ASP A 115 9.34 14.50 -12.31
C ASP A 115 9.28 14.44 -10.77
N LYS A 116 8.23 13.87 -10.18
CA LYS A 116 7.96 13.88 -8.73
C LYS A 116 8.01 15.28 -8.12
N LYS A 117 7.53 16.26 -8.87
CA LYS A 117 7.53 17.66 -8.47
C LYS A 117 6.13 18.07 -8.03
N ASP A 118 6.07 18.86 -6.98
CA ASP A 118 4.84 19.52 -6.55
C ASP A 118 4.33 20.45 -7.65
N PHE A 119 2.99 20.54 -7.75
CA PHE A 119 2.34 21.33 -8.78
C PHE A 119 1.19 22.14 -8.18
N LYS A 120 1.00 23.37 -8.66
CA LYS A 120 -0.03 24.27 -8.17
C LYS A 120 -0.87 24.80 -9.31
N ILE A 121 -2.18 24.62 -9.21
CA ILE A 121 -3.17 25.14 -10.16
C ILE A 121 -3.86 26.33 -9.50
N THR A 122 -3.89 27.46 -10.21
CA THR A 122 -4.62 28.65 -9.80
C THR A 122 -5.97 28.65 -10.49
N CYS A 123 -7.05 28.53 -9.71
CA CYS A 123 -8.43 28.55 -10.17
C CYS A 123 -9.02 29.96 -10.03
N GLY A 124 -10.03 30.24 -10.86
CA GLY A 124 -10.70 31.54 -10.91
C GLY A 124 -10.60 32.22 -12.27
N LYS A 125 -11.17 33.41 -12.36
CA LYS A 125 -11.18 34.23 -13.58
C LYS A 125 -9.83 34.92 -13.79
N THR A 126 -9.51 35.19 -15.05
CA THR A 126 -8.23 35.82 -15.44
C THR A 126 -8.14 37.29 -15.02
N ASP A 127 -9.27 38.02 -15.03
CA ASP A 127 -9.27 39.49 -15.05
C ASP A 127 -9.94 40.17 -13.83
N THR A 128 -10.43 39.42 -12.84
CA THR A 128 -11.10 39.98 -11.67
C THR A 128 -10.27 39.78 -10.41
N GLY A 129 -10.22 40.80 -9.54
CA GLY A 129 -9.64 40.73 -8.19
C GLY A 129 -10.41 39.82 -7.22
N ASP A 130 -11.11 38.81 -7.76
CA ASP A 130 -11.86 37.82 -7.01
C ASP A 130 -10.93 36.91 -6.23
N ILE A 131 -11.49 36.25 -5.21
CA ILE A 131 -10.79 35.26 -4.39
C ILE A 131 -10.34 34.13 -5.31
N LYS A 132 -9.01 34.01 -5.48
CA LYS A 132 -8.40 32.90 -6.22
C LYS A 132 -8.43 31.65 -5.36
N GLU A 133 -8.95 30.57 -5.92
CA GLU A 133 -8.86 29.25 -5.29
C GLU A 133 -7.62 28.52 -5.78
N TYR A 134 -7.03 27.69 -4.94
CA TYR A 134 -5.83 26.94 -5.29
C TYR A 134 -6.07 25.44 -5.20
N VAL A 135 -5.52 24.70 -6.16
CA VAL A 135 -5.40 23.25 -6.08
C VAL A 135 -3.91 22.91 -6.04
N ASP A 136 -3.44 22.45 -4.89
CA ASP A 136 -2.06 22.03 -4.67
C ASP A 136 -1.96 20.51 -4.78
N ILE A 137 -1.00 20.04 -5.56
CA ILE A 137 -0.63 18.64 -5.71
C ILE A 137 0.75 18.49 -5.08
N CYS A 138 0.82 17.75 -3.98
CA CYS A 138 2.04 17.63 -3.18
C CYS A 138 2.47 16.17 -3.06
N TRP A 139 3.74 15.92 -3.35
CA TRP A 139 4.39 14.67 -2.99
C TRP A 139 4.75 14.70 -1.50
N VAL A 140 4.26 13.70 -0.76
CA VAL A 140 4.45 13.63 0.70
C VAL A 140 5.16 12.33 1.05
N GLU A 141 6.00 12.37 2.09
CA GLU A 141 6.70 11.17 2.59
C GLU A 141 5.78 10.20 3.34
N ASN A 142 4.49 10.56 3.48
CA ASN A 142 3.45 9.90 4.29
C ASN A 142 3.77 8.46 4.74
N GLU A 143 4.19 8.36 6.00
CA GLU A 143 4.20 7.15 6.80
C GLU A 143 2.74 6.75 7.10
N GLU A 144 2.04 6.18 6.12
CA GLU A 144 0.88 5.37 6.48
C GLU A 144 1.35 4.36 7.51
N LYS A 145 0.75 4.39 8.70
CA LYS A 145 0.94 3.40 9.77
C LYS A 145 0.34 2.07 9.32
N THR A 146 0.93 1.47 8.29
CA THR A 146 0.60 0.13 7.83
C THR A 146 0.90 -0.84 8.96
N ASN A 147 0.16 -1.94 9.01
CA ASN A 147 0.44 -3.04 9.94
C ASN A 147 0.41 -2.63 11.43
N LYS A 148 -0.33 -1.57 11.78
CA LYS A 148 -0.49 -1.12 13.17
C LYS A 148 -1.07 -2.24 14.04
N GLY A 149 -0.39 -2.54 15.15
CA GLY A 149 -0.79 -3.60 16.08
C GLY A 149 -0.43 -5.02 15.64
N ILE A 150 0.22 -5.19 14.48
CA ILE A 150 0.75 -6.49 14.06
C ILE A 150 2.08 -6.74 14.77
N LEU A 151 2.17 -7.88 15.45
CA LEU A 151 3.38 -8.34 16.12
C LEU A 151 3.98 -9.55 15.38
N SER A 152 5.31 -9.57 15.31
CA SER A 152 6.09 -10.68 14.79
C SER A 152 5.85 -11.94 15.62
N PRO A 153 5.52 -13.10 15.01
CA PRO A 153 5.48 -14.36 15.73
C PRO A 153 6.85 -14.84 16.21
N VAL A 154 7.95 -14.32 15.65
CA VAL A 154 9.31 -14.74 15.99
C VAL A 154 9.73 -14.19 17.35
N ASP A 155 9.57 -12.87 17.55
CA ASP A 155 10.11 -12.17 18.73
C ASP A 155 9.15 -11.12 19.33
N GLY A 156 7.89 -11.06 18.88
CA GLY A 156 6.89 -10.14 19.42
C GLY A 156 7.11 -8.67 19.08
N LYS A 157 8.08 -8.33 18.22
CA LYS A 157 8.33 -6.94 17.82
C LYS A 157 7.23 -6.41 16.91
N SER A 158 7.00 -5.10 16.98
CA SER A 158 6.02 -4.41 16.12
C SER A 158 6.45 -4.48 14.65
N MET A 159 5.47 -4.77 13.79
CA MET A 159 5.60 -4.75 12.33
C MET A 159 5.04 -3.45 11.73
N GLU A 160 4.69 -2.46 12.55
CA GLU A 160 4.13 -1.18 12.10
C GLU A 160 5.10 -0.45 11.14
N GLY A 161 4.56 0.07 10.04
CA GLY A 161 5.32 0.80 9.01
C GLY A 161 6.10 -0.08 8.03
N THR A 162 6.11 -1.41 8.22
CA THR A 162 6.74 -2.33 7.26
C THR A 162 5.93 -2.48 5.99
N GLN A 163 6.61 -2.71 4.86
CA GLN A 163 5.96 -3.07 3.60
C GLN A 163 5.59 -4.55 3.64
N SER A 164 4.36 -4.90 3.28
CA SER A 164 3.94 -6.31 3.19
C SER A 164 3.30 -6.65 1.84
N GLU A 165 3.47 -7.90 1.44
CA GLU A 165 2.91 -8.45 0.21
C GLU A 165 2.27 -9.81 0.49
N LYS A 166 1.10 -10.07 -0.10
CA LYS A 166 0.46 -11.39 -0.03
C LYS A 166 1.20 -12.37 -0.91
N ILE A 167 1.44 -13.57 -0.40
CA ILE A 167 2.05 -14.66 -1.16
C ILE A 167 0.94 -15.62 -1.60
N PRO A 168 0.51 -15.56 -2.88
CA PRO A 168 -0.37 -16.59 -3.41
C PRO A 168 0.45 -17.89 -3.53
N GLN A 169 0.15 -18.86 -2.66
CA GLN A 169 0.70 -20.21 -2.80
C GLN A 169 -0.13 -20.99 -3.83
N SER A 170 0.54 -21.55 -4.84
CA SER A 170 -0.09 -22.37 -5.88
C SER A 170 -0.40 -23.80 -5.42
N ARG A 171 0.27 -24.27 -4.37
CA ARG A 171 0.16 -25.62 -3.83
C ARG A 171 -0.13 -25.58 -2.35
N ASP A 172 -1.14 -26.32 -1.93
CA ASP A 172 -1.43 -26.55 -0.53
C ASP A 172 -0.52 -27.65 0.02
N PHE A 173 0.06 -27.41 1.19
CA PHE A 173 0.89 -28.36 1.93
C PHE A 173 0.05 -28.96 3.05
N GLU A 174 -0.50 -30.15 2.80
CA GLU A 174 -1.45 -30.82 3.69
C GLU A 174 -0.88 -32.11 4.28
N ARG A 175 -1.17 -32.33 5.56
CA ARG A 175 -0.96 -33.63 6.23
C ARG A 175 -2.00 -33.81 7.34
N GLU A 176 -2.63 -34.99 7.39
CA GLU A 176 -3.61 -35.36 8.42
C GLU A 176 -4.74 -34.32 8.59
N GLY A 177 -5.28 -33.80 7.48
CA GLY A 177 -6.38 -32.81 7.49
C GLY A 177 -5.97 -31.39 7.93
N ARG A 178 -4.66 -31.14 8.09
CA ARG A 178 -4.08 -29.85 8.43
C ARG A 178 -3.28 -29.30 7.26
N VAL A 179 -3.47 -28.03 6.96
CA VAL A 179 -2.77 -27.32 5.87
C VAL A 179 -1.93 -26.20 6.45
N ILE A 180 -0.66 -26.09 6.04
CA ILE A 180 0.16 -24.91 6.28
C ILE A 180 0.10 -23.98 5.06
N LYS A 181 -0.24 -22.71 5.29
CA LYS A 181 -0.29 -21.69 4.24
C LYS A 181 0.57 -20.49 4.62
N CYS A 182 1.49 -20.11 3.73
CA CYS A 182 2.14 -18.81 3.77
C CYS A 182 1.16 -17.77 3.22
N THR A 183 0.84 -16.76 4.03
CA THR A 183 -0.20 -15.77 3.69
C THR A 183 0.39 -14.44 3.27
N GLU A 184 1.49 -14.05 3.88
CA GLU A 184 2.06 -12.72 3.75
C GLU A 184 3.56 -12.74 4.05
N VAL A 185 4.29 -11.85 3.39
CA VAL A 185 5.70 -11.54 3.67
C VAL A 185 5.81 -10.06 4.01
N TYR A 186 6.62 -9.77 5.02
CA TYR A 186 6.92 -8.43 5.49
C TYR A 186 8.38 -8.11 5.20
N TYR A 187 8.64 -6.97 4.58
CA TYR A 187 9.98 -6.51 4.22
C TYR A 187 10.42 -5.38 5.14
N PHE A 188 11.56 -5.57 5.79
CA PHE A 188 12.19 -4.58 6.66
C PHE A 188 13.22 -3.78 5.85
N LEU A 189 12.73 -3.02 4.87
CA LEU A 189 13.57 -2.17 4.03
C LEU A 189 13.92 -0.87 4.75
N LYS A 190 15.15 -0.37 4.53
CA LYS A 190 15.54 0.99 4.94
C LYS A 190 15.06 2.08 3.97
N ASP A 191 14.81 1.77 2.69
CA ASP A 191 14.56 2.77 1.64
C ASP A 191 13.31 2.52 0.75
N HIS A 192 12.29 1.82 1.25
CA HIS A 192 10.93 1.73 0.67
C HIS A 192 10.79 1.38 -0.83
N LYS A 193 11.77 0.72 -1.47
CA LYS A 193 11.67 0.33 -2.89
C LYS A 193 11.86 -1.18 -3.10
N LEU A 194 10.76 -1.93 -3.09
CA LEU A 194 10.70 -3.20 -3.83
C LEU A 194 10.30 -2.88 -5.27
N SER A 195 11.27 -2.63 -6.13
CA SER A 195 11.01 -2.49 -7.58
C SER A 195 11.44 -3.72 -8.38
N SER A 196 12.04 -4.72 -7.73
CA SER A 196 12.59 -5.92 -8.37
C SER A 196 11.70 -7.14 -8.10
N PRO A 197 11.50 -8.05 -9.09
CA PRO A 197 10.80 -9.32 -8.88
C PRO A 197 11.61 -10.34 -8.07
N VAL A 198 12.92 -10.09 -7.86
CA VAL A 198 13.85 -11.04 -7.21
C VAL A 198 13.47 -11.32 -5.74
N PRO A 199 13.21 -10.32 -4.87
CA PRO A 199 12.80 -10.58 -3.48
C PRO A 199 11.47 -11.33 -3.36
N HIS A 200 10.56 -11.17 -4.33
CA HIS A 200 9.28 -11.89 -4.33
C HIS A 200 9.45 -13.36 -4.69
N GLN A 201 10.26 -13.65 -5.71
CA GLN A 201 10.55 -15.03 -6.12
C GLN A 201 11.29 -15.78 -5.00
N PHE A 202 12.27 -15.13 -4.39
CA PHE A 202 12.99 -15.67 -3.23
C PHE A 202 12.07 -15.95 -2.04
N ALA A 203 11.12 -15.05 -1.76
CA ALA A 203 10.12 -15.28 -0.71
C ALA A 203 9.25 -16.50 -1.01
N LYS A 204 8.84 -16.72 -2.26
CA LYS A 204 8.07 -17.92 -2.66
C LYS A 204 8.85 -19.22 -2.46
N GLU A 205 10.11 -19.26 -2.88
CA GLU A 205 10.97 -20.43 -2.73
C GLU A 205 11.21 -20.75 -1.26
N THR A 206 11.51 -19.72 -0.46
CA THR A 206 11.64 -19.81 0.99
C THR A 206 10.35 -20.34 1.64
N ALA A 207 9.18 -19.85 1.18
CA ALA A 207 7.89 -20.30 1.68
C ALA A 207 7.64 -21.79 1.37
N ILE A 208 8.00 -22.26 0.17
CA ILE A 208 7.88 -23.66 -0.24
C ILE A 208 8.78 -24.56 0.60
N ALA A 209 10.04 -24.17 0.80
CA ALA A 209 10.99 -24.93 1.60
C ALA A 209 10.54 -25.07 3.07
N CYS A 210 10.13 -23.97 3.69
CA CYS A 210 9.58 -23.97 5.05
C CYS A 210 8.31 -24.84 5.16
N SER A 211 7.37 -24.66 4.23
CA SER A 211 6.11 -25.43 4.23
C SER A 211 6.37 -26.93 4.07
N THR A 212 7.35 -27.30 3.24
CA THR A 212 7.76 -28.70 3.03
C THR A 212 8.37 -29.30 4.29
N ALA A 213 9.29 -28.57 4.96
CA ALA A 213 9.96 -29.03 6.18
C ALA A 213 9.00 -29.16 7.37
N LEU A 214 8.01 -28.27 7.50
CA LEU A 214 7.05 -28.31 8.61
C LEU A 214 5.85 -29.23 8.34
N CYS A 215 5.60 -29.62 7.09
CA CYS A 215 4.47 -30.47 6.70
C CYS A 215 4.38 -31.79 7.52
N PRO A 216 5.48 -32.50 7.82
CA PRO A 216 5.44 -33.67 8.70
C PRO A 216 4.99 -33.40 10.13
N HIS A 217 5.08 -32.16 10.59
CA HIS A 217 4.90 -31.79 11.99
C HIS A 217 3.65 -30.94 12.26
N LEU A 218 2.79 -30.71 11.25
CA LEU A 218 1.60 -29.87 11.38
C LEU A 218 0.70 -30.31 12.54
N LYS A 219 0.61 -31.63 12.77
CA LYS A 219 -0.16 -32.15 13.88
C LYS A 219 0.38 -31.67 15.23
N THR A 220 1.67 -31.94 15.47
CA THR A 220 2.34 -31.59 16.72
C THR A 220 2.38 -30.07 16.91
N LEU A 221 2.66 -29.29 15.86
CA LEU A 221 2.69 -27.83 15.91
C LEU A 221 1.35 -27.24 16.37
N LYS A 222 0.26 -27.65 15.71
CA LYS A 222 -1.11 -27.23 16.06
C LYS A 222 -1.48 -27.62 17.49
N ASN A 223 -1.19 -28.86 17.91
CA ASN A 223 -1.52 -29.35 19.25
C ASN A 223 -0.78 -28.59 20.35
N ASN A 224 0.40 -28.04 20.05
CA ASN A 224 1.18 -27.18 20.95
C ASN A 224 0.83 -25.68 20.81
N GLY A 225 -0.25 -25.33 20.12
CA GLY A 225 -0.71 -23.95 19.97
C GLY A 225 0.09 -23.10 18.97
N MET A 226 1.05 -23.69 18.23
CA MET A 226 1.88 -23.00 17.24
C MET A 226 1.13 -22.85 15.90
N ASN A 227 0.06 -22.05 15.92
CA ASN A 227 -0.84 -21.86 14.79
C ASN A 227 -0.36 -20.79 13.80
N LYS A 228 0.31 -19.75 14.31
CA LYS A 228 0.90 -18.65 13.54
C LYS A 228 2.41 -18.75 13.67
N ILE A 229 3.10 -19.08 12.58
CA ILE A 229 4.55 -19.26 12.55
C ILE A 229 5.15 -18.14 11.72
N GLY A 230 6.21 -17.52 12.25
CA GLY A 230 7.03 -16.54 11.54
C GLY A 230 8.35 -17.16 11.15
N LEU A 231 8.81 -16.89 9.93
CA LEU A 231 10.16 -17.20 9.46
C LEU A 231 10.82 -15.91 9.00
N ARG A 232 11.76 -15.40 9.77
CA ARG A 232 12.54 -14.21 9.44
C ARG A 232 13.85 -14.62 8.81
N VAL A 233 14.11 -14.17 7.58
CA VAL A 233 15.37 -14.34 6.88
C VAL A 233 16.08 -12.98 6.84
N SER A 234 17.33 -12.98 7.28
CA SER A 234 18.16 -11.79 7.40
C SER A 234 19.45 -12.05 6.64
N VAL A 235 19.67 -11.26 5.58
CA VAL A 235 20.85 -11.40 4.77
C VAL A 235 21.51 -10.09 4.38
N ASP A 236 22.81 -10.05 4.64
CA ASP A 236 23.72 -8.93 4.40
C ASP A 236 25.05 -9.47 3.85
N THR A 237 26.01 -8.60 3.55
CA THR A 237 27.33 -9.00 3.03
C THR A 237 28.05 -10.01 3.90
N ASP A 238 27.89 -9.90 5.22
CA ASP A 238 28.63 -10.70 6.21
C ASP A 238 27.73 -11.60 7.05
N THR A 239 26.41 -11.54 6.86
CA THR A 239 25.45 -12.27 7.70
C THR A 239 24.43 -12.98 6.84
N VAL A 240 24.28 -14.29 7.06
CA VAL A 240 23.24 -15.13 6.47
C VAL A 240 22.59 -15.92 7.59
N GLU A 241 21.41 -15.49 8.02
CA GLU A 241 20.71 -16.11 9.14
C GLU A 241 19.21 -16.21 8.88
N TYR A 242 18.59 -17.18 9.55
CA TYR A 242 17.14 -17.24 9.66
C TYR A 242 16.73 -17.50 11.11
N LEU A 243 15.54 -17.01 11.46
CA LEU A 243 14.89 -17.26 12.73
C LEU A 243 13.48 -17.78 12.46
N ALA A 244 13.07 -18.84 13.13
CA ALA A 244 11.71 -19.35 13.08
C ALA A 244 11.08 -19.31 14.48
N GLY A 245 9.85 -18.85 14.58
CA GLY A 245 9.16 -18.73 15.87
C GLY A 245 7.65 -18.68 15.79
N SER A 246 7.01 -18.82 16.94
CA SER A 246 5.56 -18.72 17.11
C SER A 246 5.25 -18.07 18.46
N GLY A 247 4.27 -17.18 18.51
CA GLY A 247 3.85 -16.52 19.76
C GLY A 247 4.91 -15.65 20.43
N GLY A 248 5.94 -15.19 19.71
CA GLY A 248 7.05 -14.41 20.26
C GLY A 248 8.20 -15.26 20.82
N HIS A 249 8.18 -16.57 20.58
CA HIS A 249 9.21 -17.50 21.02
C HIS A 249 9.76 -18.28 19.82
N LEU A 250 11.05 -18.62 19.87
CA LEU A 250 11.67 -19.46 18.84
C LEU A 250 11.06 -20.87 18.83
N LEU A 251 11.01 -21.48 17.65
CA LEU A 251 10.58 -22.86 17.52
C LEU A 251 11.56 -23.81 18.25
N PRO A 252 11.08 -24.93 18.80
CA PRO A 252 11.93 -25.99 19.35
C PRO A 252 13.02 -26.45 18.37
N GLN A 253 14.20 -26.78 18.90
CA GLN A 253 15.39 -27.16 18.12
C GLN A 253 15.13 -28.32 17.13
N SER A 254 14.24 -29.25 17.48
CA SER A 254 13.86 -30.35 16.59
C SER A 254 13.30 -29.86 15.26
N TYR A 255 12.52 -28.78 15.25
CA TYR A 255 12.00 -28.19 14.01
C TYR A 255 13.04 -27.35 13.29
N LEU A 256 13.94 -26.69 14.03
CA LEU A 256 15.03 -25.92 13.44
C LEU A 256 15.99 -26.81 12.65
N ASN A 257 16.31 -28.01 13.15
CA ASN A 257 17.16 -28.95 12.41
C ASN A 257 16.54 -29.42 11.08
N GLU A 258 15.22 -29.62 11.05
CA GLU A 258 14.48 -29.96 9.81
C GLU A 258 14.45 -28.76 8.85
N LEU A 259 14.28 -27.55 9.40
CA LEU A 259 14.30 -26.30 8.64
C LEU A 259 15.69 -26.02 8.05
N ASP A 260 16.78 -26.29 8.76
CA ASP A 260 18.15 -26.10 8.28
C ASP A 260 18.37 -26.84 6.96
N SER A 261 17.98 -28.11 6.91
CA SER A 261 18.15 -28.97 5.74
C SER A 261 17.39 -28.45 4.51
N ALA A 262 16.27 -27.76 4.71
CA ALA A 262 15.42 -27.23 3.64
C ALA A 262 15.74 -25.78 3.26
N LEU A 263 16.06 -24.93 4.23
CA LEU A 263 16.19 -23.49 4.05
C LEU A 263 17.60 -23.06 3.67
N ILE A 264 18.65 -23.67 4.24
CA ILE A 264 20.04 -23.28 3.97
C ILE A 264 20.35 -23.29 2.45
N PRO A 265 19.98 -24.35 1.69
CA PRO A 265 20.23 -24.35 0.24
C PRO A 265 19.49 -23.26 -0.51
N VAL A 266 18.26 -22.94 -0.11
CA VAL A 266 17.43 -21.90 -0.75
C VAL A 266 17.98 -20.52 -0.44
N ILE A 267 18.35 -20.25 0.80
CA ILE A 267 18.91 -18.97 1.23
C ILE A 267 20.23 -18.70 0.50
N HIS A 268 21.13 -19.69 0.42
CA HIS A 268 22.38 -19.52 -0.34
C HIS A 268 22.16 -19.44 -1.85
N GLY A 269 21.21 -20.21 -2.40
CA GLY A 269 20.92 -20.24 -3.83
C GLY A 269 20.20 -18.99 -4.36
N GLY A 270 19.24 -18.46 -3.59
CA GLY A 270 18.45 -17.27 -3.95
C GLY A 270 19.22 -15.95 -3.90
N MET A 271 20.51 -16.02 -3.59
CA MET A 271 21.36 -14.89 -3.24
C MET A 271 22.60 -14.74 -4.12
N SER A 272 22.57 -15.36 -5.30
CA SER A 272 23.64 -15.22 -6.29
C SER A 272 23.81 -13.80 -6.85
N ASP A 273 22.82 -12.91 -6.68
CA ASP A 273 22.86 -11.54 -7.19
C ASP A 273 23.15 -10.51 -6.07
N PRO A 274 24.34 -9.89 -6.04
CA PRO A 274 24.72 -8.90 -5.03
C PRO A 274 23.88 -7.61 -5.08
N THR A 275 23.13 -7.36 -6.16
CA THR A 275 22.23 -6.19 -6.26
C THR A 275 20.95 -6.32 -5.42
N SER A 276 20.71 -7.51 -4.86
CA SER A 276 19.52 -7.84 -4.07
C SER A 276 19.71 -7.67 -2.54
N LEU A 277 20.88 -7.21 -2.11
CA LEU A 277 21.27 -7.06 -0.70
C LEU A 277 21.40 -5.58 -0.26
N PRO A 278 21.18 -5.28 1.05
CA PRO A 278 20.76 -6.19 2.12
C PRO A 278 19.27 -6.52 2.07
N LEU A 279 18.91 -7.74 2.45
CA LEU A 279 17.54 -8.22 2.48
C LEU A 279 17.17 -8.69 3.89
N LYS A 280 16.11 -8.12 4.44
CA LYS A 280 15.48 -8.63 5.67
C LYS A 280 14.00 -8.77 5.45
N MET A 281 13.49 -9.99 5.57
CA MET A 281 12.08 -10.28 5.37
C MET A 281 11.55 -11.29 6.40
N GLU A 282 10.25 -11.25 6.68
CA GLU A 282 9.58 -12.22 7.55
C GLU A 282 8.31 -12.76 6.90
N LEU A 283 8.27 -14.07 6.72
CA LEU A 283 7.14 -14.80 6.15
C LEU A 283 6.21 -15.29 7.26
N ILE A 284 4.91 -15.12 7.06
CA ILE A 284 3.88 -15.51 8.02
C ILE A 284 3.09 -16.71 7.50
N PHE A 285 3.14 -17.79 8.28
CA PHE A 285 2.45 -19.05 8.01
C PHE A 285 1.33 -19.26 9.01
N PHE A 286 0.23 -19.84 8.52
CA PHE A 286 -0.88 -20.30 9.34
C PHE A 286 -1.13 -21.79 9.15
N ILE A 287 -1.33 -22.51 10.25
CA ILE A 287 -1.80 -23.89 10.25
C ILE A 287 -3.33 -23.90 10.39
N ILE A 288 -4.00 -24.29 9.31
CA ILE A 288 -5.45 -24.33 9.19
C ILE A 288 -5.89 -25.79 9.24
N GLU A 289 -7.03 -26.04 9.88
CA GLU A 289 -7.70 -27.35 9.86
C GLU A 289 -8.88 -27.27 8.90
N HIS A 290 -9.07 -28.31 8.09
CA HIS A 290 -10.32 -28.47 7.37
C HIS A 290 -11.42 -28.81 8.37
N LEU A 291 -12.33 -27.86 8.56
CA LEU A 291 -13.60 -28.11 9.25
C LEU A 291 -14.48 -28.85 8.25
N PHE A 292 -14.69 -30.15 8.50
CA PHE A 292 -15.77 -30.90 7.88
C PHE A 292 -17.12 -30.40 8.39
#